data_AF-A0A9P5UWJ5-F1
#
_entry.id   AF-A0A9P5UWJ5-F1
#
_cell.length_a   1.000
_cell.length_b   1.000
_cell.length_c   1.000
_cell.angle_alpha   90.00
_cell.angle_beta   90.00
_cell.angle_gamma   90.00
#
_symmetry.space_group_name_H-M   'P 1'
#
loop_
_entity.id
_entity.type
_entity.pdbx_description
1 polymer ?
#
loop_
_entity_poly.entity_id
_entity_poly.type
_entity_poly.pdbx_seq_one_letter_code
_entity_poly.pdbx_strand_id
1 'polypeptide(L)'
;MIAPNCASKDKDTHRSKDADKDDGTGFSLLTHAAVIYSHKRLLDPKETSQLHTVHVFDFDQTLFRSPTPNAAIWDPYFLSKMVAWDECGSGWWLTRSSLELGPAVEASGWEGYWNEDLVPIVKESAKDPGCLTILLTGRNGPMYSDILIRMVQSKRLDFDLIATKPATVARLPDKDEETYVKLHTFSTKREFLYNVLLEYPGLRNMHAWDDRLGQIAQFRQAGEKWIEQGMLDAFEVTHVDIPLRVLDPEEEIKIVRGMVEVHNTQVRPELEHVKDMWDPYWEYKPERRTMIEMIDVVKYTGVEFSETMQDWFRRVALGGRQGHEQDGLDAWAIQPPAALKDTNLSNWTPSREFYVFLCARKATSEYRQKLGGVGATVFVLVEGVGQVDGRAWALKVRGVHSRSLVQGYQILAPDGQIYPSSAAYLAAHPVRRFGNVVLKKHGSKPYITMAFDRSQGGRATDASRITDWEPLDLGQGPSSNTAANLTTIPGGLGAGQKIVLVGTIQEKVVIGSKVPKFGHMAKIPRAEVQIPTLVKNYTTEKKLDITGHELGETLKRIETEMSRLSVANKQSNYDQIFEIVLRICGELHQPGSNGLL
;
A
#
# COMPACT_ATOMS: atom_id res chain seq x y z
N MET A 1 41.43 0.26 -19.08
CA MET A 1 41.64 -0.60 -20.28
C MET A 1 40.77 -0.04 -21.39
N ILE A 2 41.33 0.03 -22.58
CA ILE A 2 41.04 0.99 -23.65
C ILE A 2 39.74 0.63 -24.40
N ALA A 3 38.84 1.59 -24.55
CA ALA A 3 37.69 1.53 -25.47
C ALA A 3 38.07 2.19 -26.81
N PRO A 4 37.71 1.62 -27.98
CA PRO A 4 37.90 2.33 -29.24
C PRO A 4 36.61 3.05 -29.67
N ASN A 5 36.79 4.35 -29.90
CA ASN A 5 36.00 5.20 -30.79
C ASN A 5 36.00 4.62 -32.22
N CYS A 6 34.84 4.60 -32.88
CA CYS A 6 34.75 4.55 -34.33
C CYS A 6 33.73 5.59 -34.81
N ALA A 7 34.25 6.76 -35.19
CA ALA A 7 33.59 7.70 -36.08
C ALA A 7 34.44 7.78 -37.35
N SER A 8 33.87 7.39 -38.49
CA SER A 8 34.39 7.76 -39.80
C SER A 8 33.22 8.13 -40.70
N LYS A 9 33.27 9.37 -41.18
CA LYS A 9 32.48 9.88 -42.30
C LYS A 9 33.01 9.24 -43.58
N ASP A 10 32.12 8.83 -44.46
CA ASP A 10 32.39 8.84 -45.90
C ASP A 10 31.15 9.27 -46.68
N LYS A 11 31.41 10.04 -47.73
CA LYS A 11 30.46 10.69 -48.63
C LYS A 11 30.22 9.85 -49.88
N ASP A 12 29.04 10.05 -50.43
CA ASP A 12 28.64 9.93 -51.84
C ASP A 12 28.69 8.55 -52.52
N THR A 13 27.51 8.00 -52.80
CA THR A 13 27.16 7.56 -54.17
C THR A 13 25.65 7.61 -54.39
N HIS A 14 25.30 8.15 -55.56
CA HIS A 14 23.98 8.17 -56.22
C HIS A 14 23.03 7.03 -55.85
N ARG A 15 21.79 7.38 -55.45
CA ARG A 15 20.66 6.44 -55.41
C ARG A 15 19.61 6.84 -56.44
N SER A 16 19.45 5.96 -57.42
CA SER A 16 18.41 5.97 -58.45
C SER A 16 17.02 5.92 -57.83
N LYS A 17 16.12 6.71 -58.40
CA LYS A 17 14.67 6.53 -58.28
C LYS A 17 14.32 5.23 -59.01
N ASP A 18 14.01 4.16 -58.28
CA ASP A 18 13.15 3.07 -58.75
C ASP A 18 12.77 2.15 -57.58
N ALA A 19 11.49 1.77 -57.59
CA ALA A 19 10.80 0.81 -56.73
C ALA A 19 10.49 1.25 -55.28
N ASP A 20 9.25 1.75 -55.10
CA ASP A 20 8.43 1.46 -53.92
C ASP A 20 8.37 -0.08 -53.76
N LYS A 21 9.30 -0.61 -52.97
CA LYS A 21 9.17 -1.91 -52.34
C LYS A 21 8.54 -1.64 -50.99
N ASP A 22 7.39 -2.28 -50.78
CA ASP A 22 6.84 -2.65 -49.48
C ASP A 22 8.00 -3.06 -48.55
N ASP A 23 8.51 -2.11 -47.77
CA ASP A 23 9.54 -2.37 -46.79
C ASP A 23 8.83 -3.05 -45.65
N GLY A 24 8.79 -4.38 -45.69
CA GLY A 24 8.32 -5.23 -44.61
C GLY A 24 9.12 -4.97 -43.33
N THR A 25 8.90 -3.84 -42.69
CA THR A 25 9.20 -3.56 -41.30
C THR A 25 8.16 -4.33 -40.49
N GLY A 26 8.23 -5.67 -40.63
CA GLY A 26 7.46 -6.58 -39.83
C GLY A 26 7.72 -6.23 -38.37
N PHE A 27 6.63 -6.14 -37.61
CA PHE A 27 6.71 -6.06 -36.16
C PHE A 27 7.67 -7.15 -35.66
N SER A 28 8.65 -6.79 -34.84
CA SER A 28 9.48 -7.74 -34.12
C SER A 28 9.47 -7.41 -32.64
N LEU A 29 9.18 -8.42 -31.83
CA LEU A 29 9.22 -8.31 -30.38
C LEU A 29 10.60 -7.85 -29.87
N LEU A 30 11.68 -8.21 -30.57
CA LEU A 30 13.06 -7.88 -30.17
C LEU A 30 13.39 -6.38 -30.27
N THR A 31 12.64 -5.65 -31.10
CA THR A 31 12.74 -4.19 -31.25
C THR A 31 11.62 -3.44 -30.53
N HIS A 32 10.77 -4.15 -29.78
CA HIS A 32 9.65 -3.56 -29.09
C HIS A 32 10.13 -2.59 -28.00
N ALA A 33 9.55 -1.40 -27.91
CA ALA A 33 9.98 -0.33 -26.99
C ALA A 33 9.92 -0.70 -25.48
N ALA A 34 9.18 -1.75 -25.13
CA ALA A 34 9.13 -2.30 -23.78
C ALA A 34 10.36 -3.16 -23.44
N VAL A 35 11.00 -3.78 -24.44
CA VAL A 35 12.07 -4.77 -24.24
C VAL A 35 13.38 -4.05 -23.99
N ILE A 36 13.94 -4.26 -22.82
CA ILE A 36 15.23 -3.68 -22.40
C ILE A 36 16.38 -4.70 -22.46
N TYR A 37 16.02 -5.98 -22.58
CA TYR A 37 16.96 -7.08 -22.75
C TYR A 37 16.25 -8.23 -23.49
N SER A 38 16.94 -8.82 -24.46
CA SER A 38 16.52 -10.03 -25.14
C SER A 38 17.68 -11.02 -25.26
N HIS A 39 17.42 -12.29 -24.98
CA HIS A 39 18.40 -13.35 -25.10
C HIS A 39 18.63 -13.71 -26.57
N LYS A 40 19.89 -13.94 -26.94
CA LYS A 40 20.30 -14.23 -28.33
C LYS A 40 19.60 -15.44 -28.95
N ARG A 41 19.10 -16.39 -28.15
CA ARG A 41 18.37 -17.55 -28.67
C ARG A 41 17.11 -17.20 -29.43
N LEU A 42 16.50 -16.07 -29.09
CA LEU A 42 15.30 -15.59 -29.77
C LEU A 42 15.57 -15.14 -31.21
N LEU A 43 16.84 -15.08 -31.63
CA LEU A 43 17.26 -14.83 -33.01
C LEU A 43 17.40 -16.12 -33.84
N ASP A 44 17.42 -17.31 -33.21
CA ASP A 44 17.53 -18.59 -33.93
C ASP A 44 16.14 -19.23 -34.09
N PRO A 45 15.61 -19.33 -35.34
CA PRO A 45 14.33 -19.98 -35.61
C PRO A 45 14.26 -21.42 -35.10
N LYS A 46 15.38 -22.14 -35.02
CA LYS A 46 15.41 -23.51 -34.48
C LYS A 46 15.15 -23.53 -32.98
N GLU A 47 15.64 -22.54 -32.24
CA GLU A 47 15.36 -22.42 -30.82
C GLU A 47 13.93 -21.91 -30.58
N THR A 48 13.49 -20.88 -31.31
CA THR A 48 12.14 -20.34 -31.13
C THR A 48 11.03 -21.30 -31.55
N SER A 49 11.29 -22.20 -32.51
CA SER A 49 10.34 -23.25 -32.91
C SER A 49 10.06 -24.31 -31.84
N GLN A 50 10.92 -24.40 -30.81
CA GLN A 50 10.73 -25.32 -29.68
C GLN A 50 9.84 -24.73 -28.58
N LEU A 51 9.58 -23.42 -28.60
CA LEU A 51 8.81 -22.73 -27.57
C LEU A 51 7.34 -23.18 -27.59
N HIS A 52 6.89 -23.74 -26.48
CA HIS A 52 5.51 -24.16 -26.27
C HIS A 52 4.89 -23.63 -24.96
N THR A 53 5.73 -23.14 -24.04
CA THR A 53 5.31 -22.58 -22.75
C THR A 53 5.91 -21.19 -22.55
N VAL A 54 5.20 -20.31 -21.86
CA VAL A 54 5.72 -19.01 -21.44
C VAL A 54 5.45 -18.78 -19.96
N HIS A 55 6.51 -18.45 -19.22
CA HIS A 55 6.45 -18.12 -17.80
C HIS A 55 6.73 -16.63 -17.61
N VAL A 56 5.78 -15.91 -17.01
CA VAL A 56 5.83 -14.46 -16.87
C VAL A 56 5.89 -14.08 -15.39
N PHE A 57 6.99 -13.48 -14.97
CA PHE A 57 7.18 -13.03 -13.60
C PHE A 57 7.03 -11.52 -13.53
N ASP A 58 6.09 -11.03 -12.72
CA ASP A 58 6.10 -9.62 -12.32
C ASP A 58 7.32 -9.34 -11.42
N PHE A 59 7.80 -8.09 -11.44
CA PHE A 59 8.96 -7.69 -10.65
C PHE A 59 8.58 -7.19 -9.25
N ASP A 60 7.88 -6.05 -9.16
CA ASP A 60 7.64 -5.33 -7.92
C ASP A 60 6.64 -6.09 -7.04
N GLN A 61 7.05 -6.45 -5.82
CA GLN A 61 6.24 -7.22 -4.87
C GLN A 61 5.87 -8.64 -5.33
N THR A 62 6.49 -9.14 -6.40
CA THR A 62 6.33 -10.51 -6.90
C THR A 62 7.67 -11.26 -6.82
N LEU A 63 8.59 -10.99 -7.75
CA LEU A 63 9.93 -11.57 -7.74
C LEU A 63 10.88 -10.82 -6.78
N PHE A 64 10.66 -9.52 -6.63
CA PHE A 64 11.49 -8.64 -5.82
C PHE A 64 10.64 -7.83 -4.83
N ARG A 65 11.03 -7.78 -3.56
CA ARG A 65 10.37 -7.02 -2.48
C ARG A 65 10.75 -5.54 -2.55
N SER A 66 10.38 -4.90 -3.65
CA SER A 66 10.58 -3.48 -3.89
C SER A 66 10.03 -2.65 -2.72
N PRO A 67 10.81 -1.73 -2.15
CA PRO A 67 10.33 -0.92 -1.05
C PRO A 67 9.06 -0.15 -1.41
N THR A 68 8.04 -0.32 -0.58
CA THR A 68 6.78 0.41 -0.63
C THR A 68 6.84 1.62 0.30
N PRO A 69 6.13 2.71 0.00
CA PRO A 69 6.03 3.85 0.91
C PRO A 69 5.51 3.44 2.29
N ASN A 70 6.17 3.91 3.33
CA ASN A 70 5.88 3.60 4.72
C ASN A 70 4.68 4.41 5.25
N ALA A 71 3.51 3.77 5.32
CA ALA A 71 2.29 4.37 5.84
C ALA A 71 2.34 4.77 7.33
N ALA A 72 3.40 4.42 8.07
CA ALA A 72 3.65 4.90 9.42
C ALA A 72 4.29 6.30 9.44
N ILE A 73 4.96 6.71 8.36
CA ILE A 73 5.62 8.02 8.22
C ILE A 73 4.72 9.01 7.52
N TRP A 74 3.92 8.56 6.55
CA TRP A 74 3.18 9.46 5.67
C TRP A 74 1.69 9.54 6.02
N ASP A 75 1.13 10.74 5.89
CA ASP A 75 -0.31 10.95 5.90
C ASP A 75 -0.96 10.19 4.72
N PRO A 76 -2.09 9.48 4.90
CA PRO A 76 -2.71 8.70 3.84
C PRO A 76 -3.07 9.49 2.57
N TYR A 77 -3.42 10.78 2.69
CA TYR A 77 -3.70 11.62 1.53
C TYR A 77 -2.40 11.94 0.79
N PHE A 78 -1.33 12.27 1.50
CA PHE A 78 -0.04 12.50 0.84
C PHE A 78 0.52 11.21 0.23
N LEU A 79 0.34 10.08 0.91
CA LEU A 79 0.70 8.75 0.40
C LEU A 79 0.05 8.46 -0.96
N SER A 80 -1.24 8.77 -1.13
CA SER A 80 -1.89 8.59 -2.43
C SER A 80 -1.29 9.49 -3.51
N LYS A 81 -0.88 10.73 -3.15
CA LYS A 81 -0.19 11.64 -4.07
C LYS A 81 1.18 11.12 -4.48
N MET A 82 1.93 10.55 -3.55
CA MET A 82 3.24 9.97 -3.81
C MET A 82 3.20 8.74 -4.70
N VAL A 83 2.19 7.88 -4.54
CA VAL A 83 2.05 6.67 -5.37
C VAL A 83 1.53 6.99 -6.77
N ALA A 84 0.74 8.06 -6.91
CA ALA A 84 0.22 8.53 -8.18
C ALA A 84 1.36 9.03 -9.11
N TRP A 85 1.19 8.78 -10.40
CA TRP A 85 2.20 9.03 -11.45
C TRP A 85 2.60 10.51 -11.61
N ASP A 86 1.71 11.45 -11.30
CA ASP A 86 1.84 12.88 -11.65
C ASP A 86 1.48 13.85 -10.53
N GLU A 87 1.22 13.33 -9.31
CA GLU A 87 0.77 14.19 -8.21
C GLU A 87 1.88 14.55 -7.21
N CYS A 88 3.03 13.86 -7.27
CA CYS A 88 4.24 14.19 -6.52
C CYS A 88 5.46 13.72 -7.32
N GLY A 89 6.01 14.62 -8.14
CA GLY A 89 7.10 14.31 -9.06
C GLY A 89 6.63 13.33 -10.14
N SER A 90 7.39 12.26 -10.35
CA SER A 90 7.01 11.14 -11.23
C SER A 90 6.23 10.04 -10.51
N GLY A 91 5.94 10.21 -9.21
CA GLY A 91 5.41 9.15 -8.37
C GLY A 91 6.46 8.12 -7.93
N TRP A 92 6.12 7.36 -6.89
CA TRP A 92 7.02 6.48 -6.17
C TRP A 92 7.62 5.40 -7.07
N TRP A 93 6.78 4.71 -7.83
CA TRP A 93 7.19 3.60 -8.69
C TRP A 93 8.02 4.03 -9.90
N LEU A 94 8.08 5.33 -10.19
CA LEU A 94 8.95 5.86 -11.24
C LEU A 94 10.17 6.60 -10.70
N THR A 95 10.18 6.91 -9.41
CA THR A 95 11.34 7.53 -8.76
C THR A 95 12.43 6.49 -8.62
N ARG A 96 13.47 6.59 -9.47
CA ARG A 96 14.56 5.60 -9.57
C ARG A 96 15.19 5.26 -8.23
N SER A 97 15.31 6.26 -7.34
CA SER A 97 15.84 6.09 -5.99
C SER A 97 15.07 5.10 -5.11
N SER A 98 13.84 4.72 -5.48
CA SER A 98 13.10 3.64 -4.81
C SER A 98 13.73 2.24 -4.98
N LEU A 99 14.65 2.06 -5.94
CA LEU A 99 15.43 0.82 -6.13
C LEU A 99 16.95 1.01 -5.91
N GLU A 100 17.42 2.25 -5.72
CA GLU A 100 18.83 2.55 -5.41
C GLU A 100 19.08 2.45 -3.90
N LEU A 101 19.06 1.22 -3.39
CA LEU A 101 19.03 0.92 -1.96
C LEU A 101 20.38 1.08 -1.24
N GLY A 102 21.36 1.67 -1.92
CA GLY A 102 22.69 1.95 -1.42
C GLY A 102 23.72 0.83 -1.67
N PRO A 103 25.02 1.17 -1.62
CA PRO A 103 26.10 0.26 -2.05
C PRO A 103 26.17 -1.05 -1.25
N ALA A 104 25.82 -1.03 0.03
CA ALA A 104 25.86 -2.23 0.87
C ALA A 104 24.81 -3.28 0.42
N VAL A 105 23.61 -2.81 0.03
CA VAL A 105 22.55 -3.70 -0.48
C VAL A 105 22.89 -4.21 -1.88
N GLU A 106 23.44 -3.36 -2.75
CA GLU A 106 23.91 -3.80 -4.07
C GLU A 106 25.06 -4.82 -3.94
N ALA A 107 26.02 -4.59 -3.03
CA ALA A 107 27.14 -5.49 -2.79
C ALA A 107 26.72 -6.85 -2.25
N SER A 108 25.61 -6.94 -1.51
CA SER A 108 25.04 -8.21 -1.07
C SER A 108 24.21 -8.92 -2.15
N GLY A 109 24.09 -8.34 -3.35
CA GLY A 109 23.21 -8.86 -4.40
C GLY A 109 21.73 -8.75 -4.04
N TRP A 110 21.37 -7.74 -3.24
CA TRP A 110 20.02 -7.51 -2.70
C TRP A 110 19.51 -8.69 -1.87
N GLU A 111 20.36 -9.25 -1.01
CA GLU A 111 19.98 -10.33 -0.09
C GLU A 111 18.77 -9.94 0.77
N GLY A 112 17.80 -10.85 0.90
CA GLY A 112 16.56 -10.64 1.64
C GLY A 112 15.52 -9.77 0.92
N TYR A 113 15.81 -9.28 -0.30
CA TYR A 113 14.80 -8.62 -1.15
C TYR A 113 14.20 -9.57 -2.18
N TRP A 114 14.93 -10.58 -2.62
CA TRP A 114 14.39 -11.58 -3.55
C TRP A 114 13.32 -12.45 -2.89
N ASN A 115 12.32 -12.81 -3.68
CA ASN A 115 11.38 -13.86 -3.31
C ASN A 115 12.05 -15.22 -3.53
N GLU A 116 12.66 -15.76 -2.48
CA GLU A 116 13.42 -17.03 -2.56
C GLU A 116 12.55 -18.24 -2.91
N ASP A 117 11.22 -18.15 -2.77
CA ASP A 117 10.30 -19.20 -3.20
C ASP A 117 10.14 -19.24 -4.74
N LEU A 118 10.24 -18.08 -5.40
CA LEU A 118 10.13 -17.96 -6.87
C LEU A 118 11.47 -18.10 -7.59
N VAL A 119 12.58 -17.79 -6.94
CA VAL A 119 13.93 -17.87 -7.53
C VAL A 119 14.21 -19.25 -8.16
N PRO A 120 13.91 -20.40 -7.50
CA PRO A 120 14.06 -21.72 -8.10
C PRO A 120 13.16 -21.92 -9.34
N ILE A 121 11.94 -21.39 -9.31
CA ILE A 121 10.98 -21.52 -10.42
C ILE A 121 11.49 -20.77 -11.66
N VAL A 122 12.00 -19.55 -11.49
CA VAL A 122 12.63 -18.79 -12.59
C VAL A 122 13.80 -19.57 -13.18
N LYS A 123 14.68 -20.11 -12.33
CA LYS A 123 15.86 -20.87 -12.77
C LYS A 123 15.49 -22.16 -13.50
N GLU A 124 14.42 -22.83 -13.10
CA GLU A 124 13.97 -24.03 -13.79
C GLU A 124 13.32 -23.70 -15.13
N SER A 125 12.52 -22.62 -15.17
CA SER A 125 11.92 -22.10 -16.41
C SER A 125 12.99 -21.77 -17.45
N ALA A 126 14.09 -21.13 -17.01
CA ALA A 126 15.17 -20.72 -17.88
C ALA A 126 16.01 -21.87 -18.45
N LYS A 127 16.02 -23.04 -17.80
CA LYS A 127 16.71 -24.23 -18.30
C LYS A 127 15.91 -24.98 -19.37
N ASP A 128 14.59 -24.82 -19.38
CA ASP A 128 13.72 -25.49 -20.32
C ASP A 128 13.82 -24.83 -21.71
N PRO A 129 14.35 -25.52 -22.73
CA PRO A 129 14.44 -24.96 -24.08
C PRO A 129 13.06 -24.65 -24.69
N GLY A 130 11.99 -25.31 -24.24
CA GLY A 130 10.61 -25.07 -24.68
C GLY A 130 9.86 -23.99 -23.90
N CYS A 131 10.49 -23.39 -22.88
CA CYS A 131 9.89 -22.34 -22.07
C CYS A 131 10.50 -20.96 -22.39
N LEU A 132 9.65 -19.99 -22.70
CA LEU A 132 10.00 -18.57 -22.79
C LEU A 132 9.85 -17.92 -21.40
N THR A 133 10.96 -17.53 -20.79
CA THR A 133 11.00 -16.96 -19.44
C THR A 133 11.07 -15.43 -19.50
N ILE A 134 10.02 -14.75 -19.03
CA ILE A 134 9.87 -13.30 -19.15
C ILE A 134 9.84 -12.64 -17.77
N LEU A 135 10.66 -11.60 -17.57
CA LEU A 135 10.48 -10.62 -16.50
C LEU A 135 9.68 -9.44 -17.04
N LEU A 136 8.53 -9.14 -16.43
CA LEU A 136 7.63 -8.08 -16.90
C LEU A 136 7.34 -7.09 -15.77
N THR A 137 7.59 -5.80 -15.98
CA THR A 137 7.39 -4.79 -14.93
C THR A 137 6.69 -3.52 -15.40
N GLY A 138 5.97 -2.88 -14.48
CA GLY A 138 5.40 -1.55 -14.68
C GLY A 138 6.39 -0.40 -14.54
N ARG A 139 7.66 -0.66 -14.17
CA ARG A 139 8.73 0.35 -14.13
C ARG A 139 9.03 0.88 -15.54
N ASN A 140 9.44 2.14 -15.64
CA ASN A 140 9.75 2.79 -16.92
C ASN A 140 11.11 2.30 -17.46
N GLY A 141 11.14 1.79 -18.69
CA GLY A 141 12.35 1.22 -19.31
C GLY A 141 13.57 2.13 -19.28
N PRO A 142 13.56 3.28 -19.95
CA PRO A 142 14.69 4.21 -19.99
C PRO A 142 15.29 4.55 -18.61
N MET A 143 14.46 4.64 -17.57
CA MET A 143 14.90 5.00 -16.23
C MET A 143 15.40 3.83 -15.38
N TYR A 144 15.08 2.58 -15.73
CA TYR A 144 15.33 1.40 -14.88
C TYR A 144 16.11 0.28 -15.56
N SER A 145 16.41 0.40 -16.85
CA SER A 145 16.99 -0.70 -17.63
C SER A 145 18.27 -1.26 -17.02
N ASP A 146 19.22 -0.39 -16.73
CA ASP A 146 20.52 -0.77 -16.19
C ASP A 146 20.42 -1.36 -14.77
N ILE A 147 19.61 -0.79 -13.88
CA ILE A 147 19.46 -1.31 -12.52
C ILE A 147 18.74 -2.67 -12.50
N LEU A 148 17.67 -2.83 -13.29
CA LEU A 148 16.96 -4.11 -13.39
C LEU A 148 17.87 -5.22 -13.91
N ILE A 149 18.64 -4.93 -14.98
CA ILE A 149 19.60 -5.89 -15.54
C ILE A 149 20.67 -6.25 -14.50
N ARG A 150 21.27 -5.27 -13.81
CA ARG A 150 22.27 -5.52 -12.76
C ARG A 150 21.71 -6.39 -11.62
N MET A 151 20.49 -6.11 -11.16
CA MET A 151 19.83 -6.87 -10.09
C MET A 151 19.60 -8.33 -10.49
N VAL A 152 19.01 -8.54 -11.67
CA VAL A 152 18.76 -9.87 -12.22
C VAL A 152 20.07 -10.66 -12.38
N GLN A 153 21.12 -10.01 -12.89
CA GLN A 153 22.45 -10.60 -13.06
C GLN A 153 23.12 -10.95 -11.73
N SER A 154 23.01 -10.10 -10.71
CA SER A 154 23.63 -10.39 -9.39
C SER A 154 23.02 -11.63 -8.74
N LYS A 155 21.75 -11.92 -9.00
CA LYS A 155 21.05 -13.11 -8.52
C LYS A 155 21.18 -14.32 -9.46
N ARG A 156 21.82 -14.15 -10.63
CA ARG A 156 21.96 -15.16 -11.70
C ARG A 156 20.61 -15.73 -12.10
N LEU A 157 19.68 -14.84 -12.40
CA LEU A 157 18.38 -15.19 -12.95
C LEU A 157 18.44 -14.98 -14.47
N ASP A 158 18.32 -16.07 -15.21
CA ASP A 158 18.38 -16.03 -16.66
C ASP A 158 16.96 -15.82 -17.21
N PHE A 159 16.74 -14.68 -17.86
CA PHE A 159 15.50 -14.38 -18.57
C PHE A 159 15.76 -14.37 -20.07
N ASP A 160 14.74 -14.69 -20.86
CA ASP A 160 14.77 -14.51 -22.30
C ASP A 160 14.42 -13.09 -22.70
N LEU A 161 13.49 -12.50 -21.96
CA LEU A 161 13.04 -11.13 -22.16
C LEU A 161 12.92 -10.45 -20.82
N ILE A 162 13.44 -9.22 -20.75
CA ILE A 162 13.09 -8.28 -19.69
C ILE A 162 12.32 -7.14 -20.35
N ALA A 163 11.05 -7.02 -19.97
CA ALA A 163 10.13 -6.04 -20.50
C ALA A 163 9.66 -5.08 -19.41
N THR A 164 9.60 -3.81 -19.77
CA THR A 164 9.28 -2.69 -18.91
C THR A 164 8.13 -1.90 -19.51
N LYS A 165 7.54 -0.99 -18.74
CA LYS A 165 6.63 -0.01 -19.32
C LYS A 165 7.42 0.89 -20.28
N PRO A 166 7.06 0.96 -21.57
CA PRO A 166 7.75 1.82 -22.52
C PRO A 166 7.59 3.27 -22.08
N ALA A 167 8.55 4.11 -22.49
CA ALA A 167 8.42 5.56 -22.32
C ALA A 167 7.10 6.00 -22.94
N THR A 168 6.38 6.89 -22.28
CA THR A 168 5.08 7.40 -22.73
C THR A 168 5.16 8.25 -24.00
N VAL A 169 6.32 8.38 -24.65
CA VAL A 169 6.49 9.15 -25.88
C VAL A 169 6.07 8.29 -27.08
N ALA A 170 4.99 8.67 -27.75
CA ALA A 170 4.66 8.17 -29.08
C ALA A 170 4.65 9.36 -30.05
N ARG A 171 5.38 9.23 -31.16
CA ARG A 171 5.26 10.18 -32.28
C ARG A 171 4.05 9.76 -33.10
N LEU A 172 3.02 10.59 -33.15
CA LEU A 172 1.81 10.28 -33.93
C LEU A 172 2.17 10.38 -35.42
N PRO A 173 1.72 9.45 -36.28
CA PRO A 173 2.08 9.43 -37.71
C PRO A 173 1.80 10.74 -38.45
N ASP A 174 0.86 11.54 -37.96
CA ASP A 174 0.39 12.78 -38.60
C ASP A 174 0.85 14.06 -37.88
N LYS A 175 1.72 13.97 -36.87
CA LYS A 175 2.26 15.12 -36.15
C LYS A 175 3.77 15.01 -35.98
N ASP A 176 4.48 16.05 -36.39
CA ASP A 176 5.94 16.16 -36.15
C ASP A 176 6.29 16.30 -34.67
N GLU A 177 5.31 16.58 -33.81
CA GLU A 177 5.42 16.69 -32.35
C GLU A 177 5.35 15.31 -31.68
N GLU A 178 6.23 15.08 -30.71
CA GLU A 178 6.14 13.96 -29.80
C GLU A 178 4.85 14.09 -28.96
N THR A 179 4.16 12.99 -28.65
CA THR A 179 2.96 13.05 -27.80
C THR A 179 3.06 12.05 -26.68
N TYR A 180 2.87 12.54 -25.46
CA TYR A 180 2.90 11.72 -24.26
C TYR A 180 1.57 11.01 -24.05
N VAL A 181 1.51 9.70 -24.26
CA VAL A 181 0.32 8.87 -24.05
C VAL A 181 0.35 8.28 -22.64
N LYS A 182 -0.66 8.58 -21.82
CA LYS A 182 -0.84 7.94 -20.51
C LYS A 182 -1.17 6.45 -20.71
N LEU A 183 -0.15 5.59 -20.69
CA LEU A 183 -0.32 4.16 -20.77
C LEU A 183 -0.69 3.60 -19.38
N HIS A 184 -1.83 2.93 -19.29
CA HIS A 184 -2.19 2.15 -18.11
C HIS A 184 -1.31 0.90 -18.03
N THR A 185 -0.65 0.67 -16.87
CA THR A 185 0.31 -0.42 -16.69
C THR A 185 -0.23 -1.79 -17.09
N PHE A 186 -1.48 -2.11 -16.72
CA PHE A 186 -2.09 -3.39 -17.09
C PHE A 186 -2.28 -3.50 -18.61
N SER A 187 -2.81 -2.45 -19.26
CA SER A 187 -2.99 -2.45 -20.73
C SER A 187 -1.67 -2.71 -21.44
N THR A 188 -0.59 -2.06 -20.99
CA THR A 188 0.77 -2.29 -21.51
C THR A 188 1.23 -3.73 -21.33
N LYS A 189 1.08 -4.31 -20.13
CA LYS A 189 1.48 -5.70 -19.87
C LYS A 189 0.69 -6.68 -20.75
N ARG A 190 -0.63 -6.51 -20.82
CA ARG A 190 -1.51 -7.35 -21.64
C ARG A 190 -1.19 -7.25 -23.13
N GLU A 191 -1.01 -6.04 -23.65
CA GLU A 191 -0.66 -5.81 -25.06
C GLU A 191 0.72 -6.41 -25.40
N PHE A 192 1.70 -6.25 -24.50
CA PHE A 192 3.00 -6.88 -24.67
C PHE A 192 2.89 -8.42 -24.74
N LEU A 193 2.14 -9.05 -23.82
CA LEU A 193 1.95 -10.50 -23.83
C LEU A 193 1.15 -10.98 -25.05
N TYR A 194 0.19 -10.20 -25.53
CA TYR A 194 -0.50 -10.49 -26.78
C TYR A 194 0.47 -10.51 -27.97
N ASN A 195 1.38 -9.52 -28.03
CA ASN A 195 2.41 -9.47 -29.06
C ASN A 195 3.40 -10.64 -28.97
N VAL A 196 3.72 -11.13 -27.76
CA VAL A 196 4.52 -12.35 -27.55
C VAL A 196 3.84 -13.56 -28.22
N LEU A 197 2.53 -13.72 -28.04
CA LEU A 197 1.78 -14.83 -28.64
C LEU A 197 1.67 -14.72 -30.17
N LEU A 198 1.65 -13.50 -30.71
CA LEU A 198 1.66 -13.28 -32.16
C LEU A 198 3.03 -13.61 -32.78
N GLU A 199 4.12 -13.21 -32.13
CA GLU A 199 5.49 -13.47 -32.59
C GLU A 199 5.83 -14.98 -32.52
N TYR A 200 5.40 -15.64 -31.45
CA TYR A 200 5.70 -17.05 -31.18
C TYR A 200 4.42 -17.89 -31.10
N PRO A 201 3.78 -18.20 -32.24
CA PRO A 201 2.50 -18.93 -32.27
C PRO A 201 2.59 -20.39 -31.77
N GLY A 202 3.80 -20.92 -31.58
CA GLY A 202 4.04 -22.22 -30.95
C GLY A 202 3.74 -22.23 -29.45
N LEU A 203 3.71 -21.07 -28.79
CA LEU A 203 3.35 -20.95 -27.38
C LEU A 203 1.88 -21.35 -27.17
N ARG A 204 1.65 -22.40 -26.38
CA ARG A 204 0.32 -22.93 -26.07
C ARG A 204 -0.05 -22.81 -24.60
N ASN A 205 0.92 -22.70 -23.70
CA ASN A 205 0.67 -22.61 -22.26
C ASN A 205 1.31 -21.35 -21.69
N MET A 206 0.57 -20.59 -20.88
CA MET A 206 1.11 -19.42 -20.20
C MET A 206 0.84 -19.49 -18.69
N HIS A 207 1.88 -19.26 -17.90
CA HIS A 207 1.77 -19.11 -16.45
C HIS A 207 2.35 -17.76 -16.02
N ALA A 208 1.55 -16.94 -15.35
CA ALA A 208 1.98 -15.66 -14.80
C ALA A 208 2.00 -15.64 -13.27
N TRP A 209 2.94 -14.90 -12.68
CA TRP A 209 3.00 -14.58 -11.26
C TRP A 209 2.87 -13.06 -11.07
N ASP A 210 1.93 -12.61 -10.23
CA ASP A 210 1.68 -11.18 -9.94
C ASP A 210 1.16 -11.00 -8.50
N ASP A 211 1.41 -9.85 -7.88
CA ASP A 211 1.01 -9.53 -6.51
C ASP A 211 -0.38 -8.87 -6.43
N ARG A 212 -0.85 -8.26 -7.52
CA ARG A 212 -2.05 -7.43 -7.47
C ARG A 212 -3.28 -8.21 -7.88
N LEU A 213 -4.15 -8.49 -6.91
CA LEU A 213 -5.48 -9.10 -7.16
C LEU A 213 -6.25 -8.45 -8.32
N GLY A 214 -6.19 -7.12 -8.43
CA GLY A 214 -6.81 -6.39 -9.54
C GLY A 214 -6.18 -6.64 -10.91
N GLN A 215 -4.86 -6.86 -11.01
CA GLN A 215 -4.19 -7.26 -12.25
C GLN A 215 -4.45 -8.74 -12.55
N ILE A 216 -4.40 -9.61 -11.54
CA ILE A 216 -4.70 -11.04 -11.66
C ILE A 216 -6.09 -11.27 -12.24
N ALA A 217 -7.12 -10.58 -11.74
CA ALA A 217 -8.47 -10.70 -12.26
C ALA A 217 -8.55 -10.31 -13.76
N GLN A 218 -7.85 -9.25 -14.15
CA GLN A 218 -7.81 -8.81 -15.55
C GLN A 218 -6.98 -9.76 -16.43
N PHE A 219 -5.90 -10.36 -15.90
CA PHE A 219 -5.13 -11.38 -16.59
C PHE A 219 -5.93 -12.65 -16.83
N ARG A 220 -6.72 -13.11 -15.85
CA ARG A 220 -7.64 -14.25 -16.05
C ARG A 220 -8.59 -14.00 -17.21
N GLN A 221 -9.22 -12.82 -17.23
CA GLN A 221 -10.11 -12.43 -18.33
C GLN A 221 -9.39 -12.35 -19.68
N ALA A 222 -8.14 -11.87 -19.71
CA ALA A 222 -7.35 -11.84 -20.95
C ALA A 222 -6.95 -13.24 -21.41
N GLY A 223 -6.53 -14.11 -20.49
CA GLY A 223 -6.18 -15.50 -20.76
C GLY A 223 -7.35 -16.32 -21.29
N GLU A 224 -8.54 -16.17 -20.71
CA GLU A 224 -9.78 -16.78 -21.23
C GLU A 224 -10.01 -16.40 -22.70
N LYS A 225 -9.85 -15.11 -23.04
CA LYS A 225 -9.98 -14.66 -24.43
C LYS A 225 -8.91 -15.24 -25.35
N TRP A 226 -7.66 -15.36 -24.89
CA TRP A 226 -6.60 -15.97 -25.68
C TRP A 226 -6.84 -17.47 -25.92
N ILE A 227 -7.44 -18.16 -24.96
CA ILE A 227 -7.89 -19.55 -25.11
C ILE A 227 -9.06 -19.65 -26.10
N GLU A 228 -10.08 -18.81 -25.96
CA GLU A 228 -11.22 -18.76 -26.90
C GLU A 228 -10.80 -18.46 -28.34
N GLN A 229 -9.76 -17.64 -28.51
CA GLN A 229 -9.16 -17.31 -29.81
C GLN A 229 -8.23 -18.40 -30.35
N GLY A 230 -8.01 -19.48 -29.59
CA GLY A 230 -7.13 -20.58 -29.97
C GLY A 230 -5.65 -20.23 -29.95
N MET A 231 -5.26 -19.11 -29.31
CA MET A 231 -3.86 -18.71 -29.14
C MET A 231 -3.16 -19.53 -28.06
N LEU A 232 -3.89 -19.89 -26.99
CA LEU A 232 -3.41 -20.73 -25.90
C LEU A 232 -4.33 -21.94 -25.71
N ASP A 233 -3.78 -23.04 -25.20
CA ASP A 233 -4.51 -24.19 -24.67
C ASP A 233 -4.78 -24.02 -23.17
N ALA A 234 -3.85 -23.39 -22.43
CA ALA A 234 -3.99 -23.14 -21.01
C ALA A 234 -3.40 -21.79 -20.59
N PHE A 235 -4.04 -21.15 -19.61
CA PHE A 235 -3.58 -19.91 -18.99
C PHE A 235 -3.79 -19.99 -17.47
N GLU A 236 -2.72 -19.80 -16.71
CA GLU A 236 -2.75 -19.75 -15.25
C GLU A 236 -2.11 -18.46 -14.73
N VAL A 237 -2.64 -17.95 -13.62
CA VAL A 237 -2.05 -16.84 -12.90
C VAL A 237 -2.05 -17.09 -11.40
N THR A 238 -0.87 -17.09 -10.81
CA THR A 238 -0.63 -17.31 -9.39
C THR A 238 -0.51 -15.97 -8.67
N HIS A 239 -1.33 -15.80 -7.63
CA HIS A 239 -1.21 -14.67 -6.71
C HIS A 239 0.01 -14.87 -5.81
N VAL A 240 0.91 -13.90 -5.82
CA VAL A 240 2.10 -13.89 -4.98
C VAL A 240 1.89 -12.91 -3.83
N ASP A 241 1.79 -13.44 -2.61
CA ASP A 241 1.61 -12.63 -1.41
C ASP A 241 2.89 -12.64 -0.55
N ILE A 242 3.66 -11.57 -0.68
CA ILE A 242 4.90 -11.36 0.10
C ILE A 242 4.81 -10.06 0.92
N PRO A 243 5.46 -10.01 2.09
CA PRO A 243 5.25 -8.95 3.05
C PRO A 243 5.96 -7.73 2.52
N LEU A 244 5.27 -6.61 2.67
CA LEU A 244 5.78 -5.32 2.25
C LEU A 244 7.12 -5.05 2.92
N ARG A 245 8.03 -4.48 2.14
CA ARG A 245 9.27 -3.94 2.65
C ARG A 245 9.15 -2.42 2.60
N VAL A 246 9.63 -1.75 3.64
CA VAL A 246 9.72 -0.28 3.69
C VAL A 246 11.19 0.10 3.79
N LEU A 247 11.51 1.32 3.38
CA LEU A 247 12.86 1.85 3.57
C LEU A 247 13.10 2.21 5.03
N ASP A 248 14.37 2.50 5.33
CA ASP A 248 14.69 3.24 6.54
C ASP A 248 13.94 4.59 6.53
N PRO A 249 13.33 5.01 7.66
CA PRO A 249 12.56 6.24 7.69
C PRO A 249 13.31 7.49 7.22
N GLU A 250 14.59 7.63 7.53
CA GLU A 250 15.37 8.81 7.17
C GLU A 250 15.66 8.85 5.67
N GLU A 251 16.06 7.71 5.10
CA GLU A 251 16.29 7.57 3.66
C GLU A 251 14.98 7.74 2.87
N GLU A 252 13.86 7.22 3.37
CA GLU A 252 12.56 7.42 2.74
C GLU A 252 12.14 8.89 2.72
N ILE A 253 12.32 9.58 3.85
CA ILE A 253 12.02 11.02 3.96
C ILE A 253 12.88 11.81 2.99
N LYS A 254 14.17 11.46 2.85
CA LYS A 254 15.09 12.09 1.91
C LYS A 254 14.65 11.90 0.46
N ILE A 255 14.27 10.68 0.06
CA ILE A 255 13.75 10.40 -1.29
C ILE A 255 12.49 11.22 -1.57
N VAL A 256 11.51 11.22 -0.65
CA VAL A 256 10.26 11.96 -0.83
C VAL A 256 10.48 13.47 -0.85
N ARG A 257 11.42 14.00 -0.05
CA ARG A 257 11.83 15.40 -0.15
C ARG A 257 12.37 15.74 -1.53
N GLY A 258 13.21 14.87 -2.10
CA GLY A 258 13.68 14.99 -3.48
C GLY A 258 12.54 14.96 -4.49
N MET A 259 11.57 14.05 -4.34
CA MET A 259 10.37 14.00 -5.19
C MET A 259 9.57 15.32 -5.13
N VAL A 260 9.38 15.87 -3.92
CA VAL A 260 8.68 17.15 -3.72
C VAL A 260 9.46 18.31 -4.31
N GLU A 261 10.79 18.32 -4.19
CA GLU A 261 11.64 19.35 -4.79
C GLU A 261 11.55 19.34 -6.31
N VAL A 262 11.71 18.16 -6.95
CA VAL A 262 11.53 17.98 -8.40
C VAL A 262 10.13 18.37 -8.85
N HIS A 263 9.10 18.03 -8.08
CA HIS A 263 7.73 18.46 -8.36
C HIS A 263 7.61 19.99 -8.32
N ASN A 264 8.16 20.61 -7.28
CA ASN A 264 8.04 22.04 -7.05
C ASN A 264 8.87 22.88 -8.04
N THR A 265 9.98 22.36 -8.56
CA THR A 265 10.71 23.02 -9.66
C THR A 265 9.84 23.05 -10.91
N GLN A 266 9.17 21.95 -11.26
CA GLN A 266 8.25 21.89 -12.42
C GLN A 266 7.01 22.81 -12.29
N VAL A 267 6.68 23.27 -11.08
CA VAL A 267 5.57 24.22 -10.83
C VAL A 267 5.97 25.68 -11.10
N ARG A 268 7.26 26.03 -11.09
CA ARG A 268 7.70 27.43 -11.18
C ARG A 268 7.56 27.97 -12.61
N PRO A 269 6.76 29.03 -12.83
CA PRO A 269 6.64 29.67 -14.16
C PRO A 269 7.95 30.29 -14.66
N GLU A 270 8.88 30.61 -13.74
CA GLU A 270 10.21 31.15 -14.06
C GLU A 270 11.11 30.16 -14.83
N LEU A 271 10.79 28.86 -14.80
CA LEU A 271 11.55 27.82 -15.50
C LEU A 271 11.04 27.53 -16.92
N GLU A 272 10.05 28.28 -17.44
CA GLU A 272 9.66 28.26 -18.86
C GLU A 272 10.84 28.55 -19.83
N HIS A 273 11.96 29.05 -19.33
CA HIS A 273 13.12 29.46 -20.14
C HIS A 273 14.38 28.60 -19.96
N VAL A 274 14.37 27.59 -19.06
CA VAL A 274 15.53 26.70 -18.88
C VAL A 274 15.41 25.54 -19.88
N LYS A 275 15.95 25.75 -21.08
CA LYS A 275 15.90 24.79 -22.21
C LYS A 275 16.67 23.49 -22.01
N ASP A 276 17.55 23.42 -21.01
CA ASP A 276 18.54 22.33 -20.90
C ASP A 276 18.33 21.39 -19.70
N MET A 277 17.23 21.53 -18.97
CA MET A 277 16.88 20.57 -17.91
C MET A 277 16.16 19.38 -18.52
N TRP A 278 16.89 18.28 -18.75
CA TRP A 278 16.34 17.04 -19.30
C TRP A 278 15.28 16.47 -18.36
N ASP A 279 14.02 16.62 -18.74
CA ASP A 279 12.87 15.94 -18.16
C ASP A 279 12.17 15.19 -19.29
N PRO A 280 12.11 13.84 -19.28
CA PRO A 280 11.48 13.05 -20.33
C PRO A 280 9.95 13.18 -20.32
N TYR A 281 9.38 14.27 -19.81
CA TYR A 281 7.94 14.55 -19.74
C TYR A 281 7.58 16.01 -20.09
N TRP A 282 8.50 16.78 -20.69
CA TRP A 282 8.39 18.23 -20.99
C TRP A 282 7.14 18.67 -21.79
N GLU A 283 6.53 17.82 -22.62
CA GLU A 283 5.37 18.21 -23.44
C GLU A 283 4.01 17.84 -22.81
N TYR A 284 3.99 17.13 -21.68
CA TYR A 284 2.80 17.11 -20.84
C TYR A 284 2.70 18.50 -20.21
N LYS A 285 1.69 19.30 -20.60
CA LYS A 285 1.27 20.49 -19.86
C LYS A 285 0.27 20.02 -18.80
N PRO A 286 0.69 19.54 -17.62
CA PRO A 286 -0.23 19.29 -16.53
C PRO A 286 -1.00 20.58 -16.29
N GLU A 287 -2.32 20.50 -16.31
CA GLU A 287 -3.17 21.60 -15.89
C GLU A 287 -2.80 21.96 -14.45
N ARG A 288 -1.96 23.01 -14.31
CA ARG A 288 -1.55 23.66 -13.05
C ARG A 288 -1.16 22.69 -11.94
N ARG A 289 0.06 22.15 -12.01
CA ARG A 289 0.67 21.58 -10.80
C ARG A 289 0.71 22.64 -9.71
N THR A 290 0.42 22.23 -8.49
CA THR A 290 0.46 23.10 -7.32
C THR A 290 1.70 22.77 -6.51
N MET A 291 2.30 23.78 -5.88
CA MET A 291 3.43 23.54 -4.99
C MET A 291 2.98 22.67 -3.82
N ILE A 292 3.80 21.69 -3.48
CA ILE A 292 3.62 20.78 -2.35
C ILE A 292 4.46 21.32 -1.20
N GLU A 293 3.79 21.69 -0.11
CA GLU A 293 4.44 21.98 1.17
C GLU A 293 4.35 20.72 2.06
N MET A 294 5.48 20.17 2.48
CA MET A 294 5.50 19.07 3.44
C MET A 294 5.22 19.63 4.83
N ILE A 295 4.25 19.05 5.54
CA ILE A 295 3.81 19.52 6.86
C ILE A 295 3.68 18.35 7.83
N ASP A 296 3.83 18.65 9.11
CA ASP A 296 3.50 17.72 10.19
C ASP A 296 1.97 17.64 10.35
N VAL A 297 1.44 16.43 10.22
CA VAL A 297 0.02 16.10 10.37
C VAL A 297 -0.15 15.17 11.55
N VAL A 298 -0.96 15.56 12.52
CA VAL A 298 -1.33 14.67 13.62
C VAL A 298 -2.31 13.63 13.10
N LYS A 299 -1.82 12.40 12.92
CA LYS A 299 -2.59 11.24 12.48
C LYS A 299 -3.64 10.86 13.51
N TYR A 300 -3.23 10.74 14.78
CA TYR A 300 -4.14 10.43 15.89
C TYR A 300 -3.56 10.91 17.23
N THR A 301 -4.43 11.09 18.22
CA THR A 301 -4.04 11.26 19.62
C THR A 301 -4.28 9.94 20.35
N GLY A 302 -3.26 9.43 21.04
CA GLY A 302 -3.27 8.11 21.65
C GLY A 302 -2.47 8.06 22.95
N VAL A 303 -2.42 6.88 23.56
CA VAL A 303 -1.40 6.55 24.56
C VAL A 303 -0.27 5.82 23.86
N GLU A 304 0.92 6.39 23.91
CA GLU A 304 2.16 5.79 23.42
C GLU A 304 2.89 5.07 24.57
N PHE A 305 3.40 3.89 24.26
CA PHE A 305 4.26 3.12 25.16
C PHE A 305 5.72 3.30 24.75
N SER A 306 6.64 3.17 25.70
CA SER A 306 8.08 3.23 25.41
C SER A 306 8.53 2.11 24.48
N GLU A 307 9.68 2.30 23.82
CA GLU A 307 10.29 1.29 22.96
C GLU A 307 10.48 -0.05 23.69
N THR A 308 10.98 -0.04 24.93
CA THR A 308 11.11 -1.25 25.76
C THR A 308 9.79 -2.00 25.94
N MET A 309 8.68 -1.28 26.12
CA MET A 309 7.37 -1.90 26.28
C MET A 309 6.82 -2.38 24.93
N GLN A 310 7.11 -1.67 23.83
CA GLN A 310 6.77 -2.12 22.48
C GLN A 310 7.55 -3.39 22.10
N ASP A 311 8.83 -3.50 22.47
CA ASP A 311 9.63 -4.72 22.33
C ASP A 311 9.06 -5.87 23.15
N TRP A 312 8.63 -5.58 24.38
CA TRP A 312 7.94 -6.56 25.21
C TRP A 312 6.64 -7.04 24.55
N PHE A 313 5.80 -6.13 24.05
CA PHE A 313 4.59 -6.53 23.32
C PHE A 313 4.90 -7.38 22.09
N ARG A 314 5.96 -7.09 21.32
CA ARG A 314 6.36 -7.92 20.17
C ARG A 314 6.73 -9.34 20.57
N ARG A 315 7.47 -9.50 21.67
CA ARG A 315 7.85 -10.83 22.21
C ARG A 315 6.61 -11.63 22.64
N VAL A 316 5.73 -10.97 23.37
CA VAL A 316 4.46 -11.55 23.83
C VAL A 316 3.53 -11.90 22.66
N ALA A 317 3.45 -11.02 21.66
CA ALA A 317 2.53 -11.14 20.52
C ALA A 317 2.75 -12.41 19.69
N LEU A 318 3.99 -12.89 19.62
CA LEU A 318 4.41 -14.05 18.83
C LEU A 318 4.62 -15.32 19.67
N GLY A 319 4.28 -15.29 20.97
CA GLY A 319 4.49 -16.45 21.87
C GLY A 319 5.95 -16.86 22.04
N GLY A 320 6.89 -15.94 21.79
CA GLY A 320 8.31 -16.24 21.69
C GLY A 320 8.96 -16.50 23.05
N ARG A 321 9.10 -17.78 23.45
CA ARG A 321 10.18 -18.22 24.34
C ARG A 321 11.49 -18.27 23.53
N GLN A 322 12.02 -17.12 23.12
CA GLN A 322 13.35 -17.10 22.52
C GLN A 322 14.41 -17.18 23.60
N GLY A 323 14.76 -18.40 24.04
CA GLY A 323 16.08 -18.88 24.52
C GLY A 323 16.96 -18.06 25.49
N HIS A 324 16.59 -16.86 25.91
CA HIS A 324 17.37 -16.00 26.79
C HIS A 324 16.73 -15.98 28.18
N GLU A 325 17.13 -16.95 29.00
CA GLU A 325 16.64 -17.23 30.36
C GLU A 325 16.86 -16.10 31.42
N GLN A 326 17.24 -14.88 31.04
CA GLN A 326 17.79 -13.90 32.00
C GLN A 326 16.90 -12.72 32.40
N ASP A 327 15.74 -12.48 31.76
CA ASP A 327 14.86 -11.38 32.18
C ASP A 327 13.56 -11.90 32.80
N GLY A 328 13.31 -11.54 34.07
CA GLY A 328 12.09 -11.92 34.82
C GLY A 328 10.75 -11.46 34.21
N LEU A 329 10.78 -10.80 33.04
CA LEU A 329 9.62 -10.45 32.22
C LEU A 329 9.03 -11.64 31.47
N ASP A 330 9.79 -12.71 31.24
CA ASP A 330 9.31 -13.92 30.54
C ASP A 330 8.27 -14.72 31.35
N ALA A 331 8.15 -14.44 32.65
CA ALA A 331 7.09 -15.00 33.49
C ALA A 331 5.70 -14.47 33.14
N TRP A 332 5.59 -13.39 32.35
CA TRP A 332 4.33 -12.74 31.97
C TRP A 332 3.87 -13.18 30.58
N ALA A 333 3.48 -14.44 30.46
CA ALA A 333 2.94 -14.96 29.21
C ALA A 333 1.45 -14.59 29.06
N ILE A 334 1.15 -13.44 28.47
CA ILE A 334 -0.21 -13.18 27.97
C ILE A 334 -0.46 -14.19 26.84
N GLN A 335 -1.40 -15.10 27.07
CA GLN A 335 -1.77 -16.08 26.07
C GLN A 335 -2.57 -15.40 24.95
N PRO A 336 -2.35 -15.81 23.68
CA PRO A 336 -3.27 -15.45 22.60
C PRO A 336 -4.71 -15.86 22.95
N PRO A 337 -5.72 -15.20 22.37
CA PRO A 337 -7.12 -15.63 22.49
C PRO A 337 -7.26 -17.13 22.19
N ALA A 338 -8.21 -17.80 22.85
CA ALA A 338 -8.44 -19.23 22.73
C ALA A 338 -8.59 -19.68 21.27
N ALA A 339 -9.23 -18.86 20.44
CA ALA A 339 -9.40 -19.11 19.01
C ALA A 339 -8.09 -19.17 18.21
N LEU A 340 -6.98 -18.67 18.75
CA LEU A 340 -5.65 -18.67 18.12
C LEU A 340 -4.67 -19.67 18.76
N LYS A 341 -5.08 -20.45 19.77
CA LYS A 341 -4.16 -21.35 20.49
C LYS A 341 -3.46 -22.38 19.59
N ASP A 342 -4.16 -22.88 18.59
CA ASP A 342 -3.63 -23.86 17.63
C ASP A 342 -3.08 -23.20 16.36
N THR A 343 -3.11 -21.87 16.26
CA THR A 343 -2.61 -21.14 15.09
C THR A 343 -1.09 -20.98 15.18
N ASN A 344 -0.38 -21.27 14.09
CA ASN A 344 1.04 -20.99 14.02
C ASN A 344 1.30 -19.48 13.91
N LEU A 345 1.62 -18.85 15.04
CA LEU A 345 1.92 -17.42 15.12
C LEU A 345 3.30 -17.06 14.57
N SER A 346 4.16 -18.02 14.21
CA SER A 346 5.52 -17.71 13.69
C SER A 346 5.48 -16.89 12.40
N ASN A 347 4.39 -16.99 11.64
CA ASN A 347 4.21 -16.31 10.36
C ASN A 347 3.52 -14.95 10.50
N TRP A 348 3.13 -14.57 11.71
CA TRP A 348 2.45 -13.32 11.98
C TRP A 348 3.45 -12.18 12.10
N THR A 349 3.05 -11.00 11.64
CA THR A 349 3.85 -9.78 11.76
C THR A 349 3.31 -8.96 12.91
N PRO A 350 4.08 -8.76 14.00
CA PRO A 350 3.63 -7.94 15.11
C PRO A 350 3.54 -6.48 14.68
N SER A 351 2.65 -5.72 15.32
CA SER A 351 2.61 -4.27 15.09
C SER A 351 3.97 -3.67 15.47
N ARG A 352 4.47 -2.73 14.65
CA ARG A 352 5.64 -1.93 15.05
C ARG A 352 5.28 -0.94 16.15
N GLU A 353 4.01 -0.59 16.24
CA GLU A 353 3.48 0.50 17.05
C GLU A 353 2.31 -0.02 17.88
N PHE A 354 2.47 -0.06 19.20
CA PHE A 354 1.41 -0.42 20.14
C PHE A 354 0.86 0.86 20.74
N TYR A 355 -0.39 1.18 20.44
CA TYR A 355 -1.03 2.39 20.93
C TYR A 355 -2.42 2.09 21.45
N VAL A 356 -2.82 2.87 22.45
CA VAL A 356 -4.22 2.96 22.86
C VAL A 356 -4.85 4.11 22.08
N PHE A 357 -5.73 3.81 21.12
CA PHE A 357 -6.40 4.85 20.34
C PHE A 357 -7.38 5.64 21.20
N LEU A 358 -7.16 6.96 21.32
CA LEU A 358 -8.07 7.87 22.04
C LEU A 358 -8.92 8.70 21.06
N CYS A 359 -8.32 9.18 19.98
CA CYS A 359 -8.97 9.91 18.91
C CYS A 359 -8.30 9.60 17.58
N ALA A 360 -9.08 9.27 16.54
CA ALA A 360 -8.56 8.98 15.20
C ALA A 360 -7.97 10.19 14.44
N ARG A 361 -7.88 11.35 15.09
CA ARG A 361 -7.32 12.62 14.58
C ARG A 361 -6.76 13.42 15.75
N LYS A 362 -6.16 14.58 15.45
CA LYS A 362 -5.79 15.59 16.45
C LYS A 362 -6.95 15.86 17.42
N ALA A 363 -6.73 15.54 18.69
CA ALA A 363 -7.65 15.92 19.75
C ALA A 363 -7.81 17.45 19.81
N THR A 364 -9.01 17.96 20.08
CA THR A 364 -9.20 19.39 20.34
C THR A 364 -8.42 19.79 21.60
N SER A 365 -8.00 21.06 21.71
CA SER A 365 -7.28 21.53 22.90
C SER A 365 -8.05 21.27 24.20
N GLU A 366 -9.36 21.48 24.17
CA GLU A 366 -10.27 21.18 25.29
C GLU A 366 -10.26 19.69 25.65
N TYR A 367 -10.35 18.80 24.66
CA TYR A 367 -10.31 17.36 24.90
C TYR A 367 -8.95 16.92 25.43
N ARG A 368 -7.84 17.44 24.89
CA ARG A 368 -6.50 17.19 25.42
C ARG A 368 -6.38 17.61 26.87
N GLN A 369 -6.88 18.78 27.24
CA GLN A 369 -6.85 19.26 28.62
C GLN A 369 -7.62 18.32 29.56
N LYS A 370 -8.78 17.80 29.13
CA LYS A 370 -9.56 16.79 29.87
C LYS A 370 -8.80 15.48 30.05
N LEU A 371 -7.97 15.10 29.08
CA LEU A 371 -7.09 13.94 29.18
C LEU A 371 -5.84 14.20 30.05
N GLY A 372 -5.58 15.44 30.49
CA GLY A 372 -4.37 15.83 31.22
C GLY A 372 -3.29 16.48 30.34
N GLY A 373 -3.46 16.49 29.02
CA GLY A 373 -2.55 17.08 28.03
C GLY A 373 -1.54 16.08 27.45
N VAL A 374 -0.85 16.51 26.38
CA VAL A 374 0.27 15.74 25.80
C VAL A 374 1.40 15.62 26.83
N GLY A 375 2.04 14.46 26.87
CA GLY A 375 3.07 14.08 27.83
C GLY A 375 2.54 13.67 29.21
N ALA A 376 1.22 13.71 29.44
CA ALA A 376 0.66 13.25 30.70
C ALA A 376 0.75 11.72 30.81
N THR A 377 1.21 11.23 31.96
CA THR A 377 1.30 9.81 32.26
C THR A 377 -0.07 9.24 32.56
N VAL A 378 -0.38 8.09 31.96
CA VAL A 378 -1.63 7.38 32.16
C VAL A 378 -1.37 5.93 32.55
N PHE A 379 -2.26 5.41 33.39
CA PHE A 379 -2.30 4.00 33.75
C PHE A 379 -3.42 3.32 32.97
N VAL A 380 -3.07 2.21 32.33
CA VAL A 380 -3.95 1.48 31.42
C VAL A 380 -4.02 0.03 31.90
N LEU A 381 -5.14 -0.35 32.48
CA LEU A 381 -5.42 -1.70 32.95
C LEU A 381 -5.73 -2.62 31.77
N VAL A 382 -5.06 -3.77 31.69
CA VAL A 382 -5.41 -4.84 30.74
C VAL A 382 -6.57 -5.65 31.31
N GLU A 383 -7.65 -5.78 30.56
CA GLU A 383 -8.88 -6.45 30.98
C GLU A 383 -9.14 -7.77 30.25
N GLY A 384 -8.57 -7.95 29.07
CA GLY A 384 -8.83 -9.13 28.26
C GLY A 384 -8.06 -9.16 26.96
N VAL A 385 -8.24 -10.26 26.23
CA VAL A 385 -7.70 -10.48 24.89
C VAL A 385 -8.85 -10.77 23.94
N GLY A 386 -8.70 -10.45 22.67
CA GLY A 386 -9.72 -10.76 21.67
C GLY A 386 -9.13 -10.79 20.28
N GLN A 387 -9.85 -11.36 19.32
CA GLN A 387 -9.37 -11.51 17.94
C GLN A 387 -10.37 -11.05 16.89
N VAL A 388 -9.88 -10.79 15.68
CA VAL A 388 -10.68 -10.55 14.48
C VAL A 388 -10.37 -11.63 13.46
N ASP A 389 -11.35 -12.47 13.16
CA ASP A 389 -11.35 -13.35 11.99
C ASP A 389 -10.09 -14.23 11.79
N GLY A 390 -9.34 -14.58 12.84
CA GLY A 390 -8.06 -15.28 12.70
C GLY A 390 -6.91 -14.41 12.16
N ARG A 391 -7.11 -13.09 12.02
CA ARG A 391 -6.22 -12.15 11.33
C ARG A 391 -5.44 -11.24 12.24
N ALA A 392 -5.99 -10.94 13.40
CA ALA A 392 -5.40 -10.03 14.37
C ALA A 392 -5.90 -10.36 15.75
N TRP A 393 -5.10 -10.08 16.76
CA TRP A 393 -5.59 -10.05 18.14
C TRP A 393 -5.14 -8.79 18.86
N ALA A 394 -5.87 -8.43 19.90
CA ALA A 394 -5.67 -7.20 20.64
C ALA A 394 -5.86 -7.40 22.15
N LEU A 395 -5.28 -6.49 22.93
CA LEU A 395 -5.57 -6.33 24.34
C LEU A 395 -6.75 -5.38 24.51
N LYS A 396 -7.75 -5.80 25.28
CA LYS A 396 -8.78 -4.91 25.81
C LYS A 396 -8.20 -4.17 26.98
N VAL A 397 -8.25 -2.84 26.94
CA VAL A 397 -7.68 -2.05 28.03
C VAL A 397 -8.67 -1.02 28.57
N ARG A 398 -8.39 -0.46 29.75
CA ARG A 398 -9.19 0.58 30.37
C ARG A 398 -8.33 1.57 31.16
N GLY A 399 -8.64 2.85 31.07
CA GLY A 399 -8.05 3.87 31.92
C GLY A 399 -8.32 3.61 33.41
N VAL A 400 -7.28 3.71 34.24
CA VAL A 400 -7.40 3.63 35.70
C VAL A 400 -6.73 4.83 36.36
N HIS A 401 -7.37 5.35 37.40
CA HIS A 401 -6.82 6.45 38.18
C HIS A 401 -5.77 5.90 39.16
N SER A 402 -4.65 6.60 39.36
CA SER A 402 -3.55 6.16 40.23
C SER A 402 -4.00 5.81 41.65
N ARG A 403 -4.91 6.64 42.21
CA ARG A 403 -5.53 6.43 43.53
C ARG A 403 -6.36 5.15 43.66
N SER A 404 -6.81 4.57 42.54
CA SER A 404 -7.57 3.31 42.55
C SER A 404 -6.67 2.08 42.56
N LEU A 405 -5.35 2.25 42.42
CA LEU A 405 -4.37 1.18 42.37
C LEU A 405 -3.75 0.93 43.76
N VAL A 406 -4.57 0.47 44.70
CA VAL A 406 -4.16 0.29 46.11
C VAL A 406 -3.48 -1.05 46.37
N GLN A 407 -4.05 -2.18 45.91
CA GLN A 407 -3.49 -3.53 46.08
C GLN A 407 -3.93 -4.46 44.95
N GLY A 408 -3.13 -5.50 44.66
CA GLY A 408 -3.45 -6.53 43.65
C GLY A 408 -3.15 -6.14 42.20
N TYR A 409 -2.37 -5.08 41.97
CA TYR A 409 -1.95 -4.65 40.64
C TYR A 409 -0.44 -4.77 40.48
N GLN A 410 0.00 -5.24 39.32
CA GLN A 410 1.39 -5.12 38.88
C GLN A 410 1.48 -4.04 37.83
N ILE A 411 2.39 -3.09 38.03
CA ILE A 411 2.58 -1.95 37.13
C ILE A 411 3.82 -2.21 36.29
N LEU A 412 3.64 -2.38 34.98
CA LEU A 412 4.73 -2.44 34.03
C LEU A 412 5.11 -1.01 33.63
N ALA A 413 6.29 -0.59 34.06
CA ALA A 413 6.83 0.74 33.81
C ALA A 413 7.44 0.86 32.40
N PRO A 414 7.67 2.09 31.92
CA PRO A 414 8.25 2.32 30.59
C PRO A 414 9.68 1.78 30.43
N ASP A 415 10.42 1.61 31.52
CA ASP A 415 11.75 1.00 31.54
C ASP A 415 11.73 -0.54 31.53
N GLY A 416 10.54 -1.15 31.48
CA GLY A 416 10.34 -2.59 31.55
C GLY A 416 10.34 -3.15 32.98
N GLN A 417 10.55 -2.32 34.01
CA GLN A 417 10.49 -2.79 35.40
C GLN A 417 9.04 -2.99 35.87
N ILE A 418 8.87 -3.91 36.81
CA ILE A 418 7.58 -4.25 37.39
C ILE A 418 7.50 -3.72 38.82
N TYR A 419 6.44 -2.98 39.12
CA TYR A 419 6.18 -2.41 40.44
C TYR A 419 4.93 -3.01 41.09
N PRO A 420 4.97 -3.36 42.38
CA PRO A 420 3.87 -4.03 43.08
C PRO A 420 2.70 -3.09 43.43
N SER A 421 2.86 -1.77 43.23
CA SER A 421 1.81 -0.78 43.48
C SER A 421 2.11 0.54 42.75
N SER A 422 1.09 1.40 42.62
CA SER A 422 1.28 2.75 42.06
C SER A 422 2.13 3.62 42.95
N ALA A 423 2.08 3.44 44.27
CA ALA A 423 2.95 4.16 45.20
C ALA A 423 4.42 3.81 44.98
N ALA A 424 4.75 2.52 44.81
CA ALA A 424 6.11 2.07 44.53
C ALA A 424 6.61 2.61 43.18
N TYR A 425 5.78 2.51 42.14
CA TYR A 425 6.11 3.09 40.83
C TYR A 425 6.37 4.60 40.94
N LEU A 426 5.49 5.35 41.61
CA LEU A 426 5.59 6.81 41.72
C LEU A 426 6.74 7.29 42.61
N ALA A 427 7.17 6.47 43.57
CA ALA A 427 8.38 6.74 44.35
C ALA A 427 9.64 6.66 43.48
N ALA A 428 9.71 5.68 42.58
CA ALA A 428 10.81 5.51 41.63
C ALA A 428 10.71 6.46 40.42
N HIS A 429 9.49 6.82 40.01
CA HIS A 429 9.19 7.60 38.82
C HIS A 429 8.29 8.81 39.17
N PRO A 430 8.86 9.92 39.67
CA PRO A 430 8.10 11.13 39.97
C PRO A 430 7.41 11.69 38.73
N VAL A 431 6.11 11.47 38.61
CA VAL A 431 5.31 11.93 37.48
C VAL A 431 4.91 13.40 37.68
N ARG A 432 5.22 14.26 36.70
CA ARG A 432 4.84 15.67 36.73
C ARG A 432 3.36 15.92 36.46
N ARG A 433 2.72 15.06 35.66
CA ARG A 433 1.34 15.25 35.19
C ARG A 433 0.64 13.92 34.95
N PHE A 434 -0.49 13.72 35.61
CA PHE A 434 -1.36 12.57 35.34
C PHE A 434 -2.42 12.92 34.32
N GLY A 435 -2.67 11.97 33.43
CA GLY A 435 -3.77 12.00 32.50
C GLY A 435 -4.89 11.04 32.89
N ASN A 436 -6.00 11.16 32.18
CA ASN A 436 -7.12 10.24 32.26
C ASN A 436 -7.45 9.72 30.87
N VAL A 437 -7.56 8.41 30.71
CA VAL A 437 -8.10 7.80 29.48
C VAL A 437 -9.63 7.82 29.60
N VAL A 438 -10.24 8.90 29.13
CA VAL A 438 -11.70 9.08 29.08
C VAL A 438 -12.15 8.90 27.63
N LEU A 439 -13.25 8.19 27.40
CA LEU A 439 -13.79 7.94 26.06
C LEU A 439 -15.07 8.72 25.85
N LYS A 440 -15.21 9.35 24.68
CA LYS A 440 -16.41 10.11 24.32
C LYS A 440 -17.62 9.22 23.97
N LYS A 441 -17.40 7.98 23.52
CA LYS A 441 -18.48 7.08 23.11
C LYS A 441 -18.79 6.10 24.24
N HIS A 442 -19.97 6.22 24.83
CA HIS A 442 -20.44 5.31 25.88
C HIS A 442 -20.39 3.87 25.33
N GLY A 443 -19.60 3.00 25.97
CA GLY A 443 -19.53 1.57 25.66
C GLY A 443 -18.36 1.09 24.78
N SER A 444 -17.63 1.96 24.08
CA SER A 444 -16.41 1.52 23.36
C SER A 444 -15.24 1.52 24.34
N LYS A 445 -14.62 0.37 24.63
CA LYS A 445 -13.34 0.33 25.35
C LYS A 445 -12.20 0.56 24.34
N PRO A 446 -11.03 1.07 24.77
CA PRO A 446 -9.89 1.17 23.90
C PRO A 446 -9.16 -0.18 23.82
N TYR A 447 -8.42 -0.37 22.73
CA TYR A 447 -7.76 -1.62 22.41
C TYR A 447 -6.32 -1.35 21.97
N ILE A 448 -5.42 -2.30 22.25
CA ILE A 448 -4.04 -2.32 21.76
C ILE A 448 -3.91 -3.50 20.81
N THR A 449 -3.67 -3.27 19.53
CA THR A 449 -3.49 -4.37 18.56
C THR A 449 -2.10 -4.99 18.68
N MET A 450 -2.05 -6.31 18.76
CA MET A 450 -0.82 -7.05 19.10
C MET A 450 -0.08 -7.58 17.87
N ALA A 451 -0.73 -8.42 17.06
CA ALA A 451 -0.14 -9.01 15.86
C ALA A 451 -1.16 -9.14 14.73
N PHE A 452 -0.64 -9.29 13.50
CA PHE A 452 -1.41 -9.47 12.27
C PHE A 452 -0.97 -10.72 11.49
N ASP A 453 -1.92 -11.42 10.90
CA ASP A 453 -1.68 -12.43 9.88
C ASP A 453 -1.25 -11.75 8.58
N ARG A 454 -0.07 -12.16 8.08
CA ARG A 454 0.54 -11.70 6.83
C ARG A 454 -0.38 -11.92 5.62
N SER A 455 -1.12 -13.02 5.59
CA SER A 455 -1.97 -13.40 4.44
C SER A 455 -3.29 -12.60 4.33
N GLN A 456 -3.62 -11.83 5.37
CA GLN A 456 -4.94 -11.19 5.50
C GLN A 456 -4.87 -9.66 5.68
N GLY A 457 -3.66 -9.08 5.73
CA GLY A 457 -3.42 -7.64 5.57
C GLY A 457 -4.04 -6.73 6.64
N GLY A 458 -4.01 -7.12 7.92
CA GLY A 458 -4.70 -6.42 9.01
C GLY A 458 -4.16 -5.02 9.33
N ARG A 459 -5.03 -4.13 9.79
CA ARG A 459 -4.75 -2.76 10.23
C ARG A 459 -5.05 -2.62 11.72
N ALA A 460 -4.36 -1.73 12.43
CA ALA A 460 -4.65 -1.47 13.84
C ALA A 460 -6.12 -1.07 14.10
N THR A 461 -6.78 -0.44 13.13
CA THR A 461 -8.22 -0.11 13.17
C THR A 461 -9.13 -1.33 13.25
N ASP A 462 -8.66 -2.51 12.82
CA ASP A 462 -9.45 -3.74 12.88
C ASP A 462 -9.74 -4.16 14.32
N ALA A 463 -8.97 -3.72 15.32
CA ALA A 463 -9.30 -3.99 16.73
C ALA A 463 -10.69 -3.47 17.13
N SER A 464 -11.24 -2.48 16.43
CA SER A 464 -12.62 -2.01 16.62
C SER A 464 -13.69 -3.02 16.17
N ARG A 465 -13.31 -4.00 15.34
CA ARG A 465 -14.17 -5.09 14.85
C ARG A 465 -14.19 -6.31 15.78
N ILE A 466 -13.35 -6.34 16.82
CA ILE A 466 -13.35 -7.44 17.80
C ILE A 466 -14.64 -7.38 18.61
N THR A 467 -15.53 -8.33 18.36
CA THR A 467 -16.78 -8.52 19.11
C THR A 467 -16.58 -9.40 20.34
N ASP A 468 -15.72 -10.41 20.22
CA ASP A 468 -15.52 -11.43 21.24
C ASP A 468 -14.25 -11.14 22.05
N TRP A 469 -14.46 -10.94 23.35
CA TRP A 469 -13.40 -10.61 24.30
C TRP A 469 -13.35 -11.64 25.41
N GLU A 470 -12.21 -12.30 25.52
CA GLU A 470 -11.90 -13.23 26.60
C GLU A 470 -11.30 -12.44 27.76
N PRO A 471 -11.75 -12.64 29.01
CA PRO A 471 -11.09 -12.06 30.16
C PRO A 471 -9.65 -12.57 30.24
N LEU A 472 -8.74 -11.73 30.72
CA LEU A 472 -7.35 -12.13 30.87
C LEU A 472 -7.26 -13.17 32.01
N ASP A 473 -7.14 -14.44 31.65
CA ASP A 473 -6.96 -15.52 32.60
C ASP A 473 -5.49 -15.55 33.05
N LEU A 474 -5.19 -14.75 34.07
CA LEU A 474 -3.89 -14.76 34.74
C LEU A 474 -3.83 -15.95 35.67
N GLY A 475 -3.77 -17.14 35.06
CA GLY A 475 -3.48 -18.41 35.69
C GLY A 475 -4.21 -18.63 37.02
N GLN A 476 -5.50 -18.97 36.96
CA GLN A 476 -5.92 -20.05 37.85
C GLN A 476 -5.22 -21.30 37.33
N GLY A 477 -4.04 -21.62 37.89
CA GLY A 477 -3.34 -22.86 37.56
C GLY A 477 -4.33 -24.03 37.64
N PRO A 478 -4.20 -25.07 36.79
CA PRO A 478 -5.08 -26.22 36.85
C PRO A 478 -5.10 -26.71 38.30
N SER A 479 -6.29 -26.71 38.90
CA SER A 479 -6.55 -27.14 40.27
C SER A 479 -6.23 -28.63 40.40
N SER A 480 -4.96 -28.98 40.40
CA SER A 480 -4.47 -30.29 40.79
C SER A 480 -4.20 -30.22 42.28
N ASN A 481 -4.81 -31.12 43.04
CA ASN A 481 -4.77 -31.24 44.49
C ASN A 481 -3.38 -31.63 45.05
N THR A 482 -2.28 -31.12 44.50
CA THR A 482 -0.93 -31.30 45.05
C THR A 482 -0.42 -30.00 45.67
N ALA A 483 -1.09 -29.61 46.75
CA ALA A 483 -0.58 -28.62 47.69
C ALA A 483 0.58 -29.23 48.50
N ALA A 484 1.79 -29.22 47.95
CA ALA A 484 3.00 -29.34 48.75
C ALA A 484 4.22 -28.78 47.99
N ASN A 485 4.72 -27.65 48.49
CA ASN A 485 6.11 -27.18 48.35
C ASN A 485 6.61 -26.77 46.96
N LEU A 486 5.87 -25.92 46.25
CA LEU A 486 6.48 -25.00 45.29
C LEU A 486 6.72 -23.66 46.00
N THR A 487 7.94 -23.52 46.53
CA THR A 487 8.51 -22.25 46.98
C THR A 487 8.35 -21.19 45.90
N THR A 488 7.71 -20.09 46.29
CA THR A 488 7.62 -18.80 45.59
C THR A 488 8.78 -18.54 44.65
N ILE A 489 8.57 -18.68 43.34
CA ILE A 489 9.43 -18.01 42.37
C ILE A 489 9.19 -16.51 42.57
N PRO A 490 10.20 -15.71 42.98
CA PRO A 490 10.05 -14.28 43.11
C PRO A 490 9.78 -13.70 41.72
N GLY A 491 8.54 -13.30 41.43
CA GLY A 491 8.18 -12.63 40.18
C GLY A 491 6.97 -13.18 39.41
N GLY A 492 6.42 -14.34 39.80
CA GLY A 492 5.19 -14.85 39.19
C GLY A 492 3.96 -14.01 39.56
N LEU A 493 3.09 -13.71 38.59
CA LEU A 493 1.79 -13.08 38.85
C LEU A 493 0.95 -14.01 39.74
N GLY A 494 0.66 -13.58 40.97
CA GLY A 494 -0.25 -14.31 41.86
C GLY A 494 -1.66 -14.34 41.28
N ALA A 495 -2.42 -15.42 41.57
CA ALA A 495 -3.80 -15.55 41.13
C ALA A 495 -4.62 -14.30 41.51
N GLY A 496 -5.25 -13.67 40.50
CA GLY A 496 -6.04 -12.45 40.68
C GLY A 496 -5.26 -11.13 40.62
N GLN A 497 -3.94 -11.15 40.39
CA GLN A 497 -3.20 -9.92 40.09
C GLN A 497 -3.64 -9.33 38.74
N LYS A 498 -3.70 -8.01 38.64
CA LYS A 498 -4.10 -7.28 37.44
C LYS A 498 -2.92 -6.51 36.85
N ILE A 499 -2.76 -6.56 35.52
CA ILE A 499 -1.66 -5.88 34.83
C ILE A 499 -2.07 -4.45 34.48
N VAL A 500 -1.26 -3.49 34.90
CA VAL A 500 -1.39 -2.09 34.55
C VAL A 500 -0.17 -1.65 33.77
N LEU A 501 -0.41 -1.14 32.57
CA LEU A 501 0.60 -0.59 31.69
C LEU A 501 0.72 0.91 31.96
N VAL A 502 1.94 1.42 31.91
CA VAL A 502 2.20 2.86 31.98
C VAL A 502 2.53 3.38 30.59
N GLY A 503 1.78 4.37 30.14
CA GLY A 503 2.05 5.07 28.89
C GLY A 503 1.95 6.58 29.05
N THR A 504 2.20 7.30 27.96
CA THR A 504 2.06 8.75 27.92
C THR A 504 1.08 9.16 26.83
N ILE A 505 0.26 10.18 27.08
CA ILE A 505 -0.61 10.73 26.04
C ILE A 505 0.26 11.44 25.01
N GLN A 506 0.19 11.01 23.77
CA GLN A 506 0.99 11.54 22.67
C GLN A 506 0.12 11.79 21.44
N GLU A 507 0.64 12.62 20.54
CA GLU A 507 0.10 12.80 19.21
C GLU A 507 1.03 12.08 18.23
N LYS A 508 0.51 11.06 17.52
CA LYS A 508 1.25 10.45 16.44
C LYS A 508 1.26 11.43 15.28
N VAL A 509 2.42 12.02 15.03
CA VAL A 509 2.66 12.91 13.89
C VAL A 509 3.18 12.07 12.72
N VAL A 510 2.67 12.37 11.54
CA VAL A 510 3.13 11.87 10.25
C VAL A 510 3.39 13.06 9.35
N ILE A 511 4.20 12.86 8.31
CA ILE A 511 4.44 13.89 7.32
C ILE A 511 3.34 13.82 6.26
N GLY A 512 2.59 14.91 6.12
CA GLY A 512 1.62 15.07 5.06
C GLY A 512 2.05 16.13 4.07
N SER A 513 1.12 16.46 3.19
CA SER A 513 1.25 17.58 2.27
C SER A 513 0.12 18.56 2.49
N LYS A 514 0.46 19.84 2.37
CA LYS A 514 -0.49 20.91 2.17
C LYS A 514 -0.31 21.39 0.74
N VAL A 515 -1.34 21.17 -0.05
CA VAL A 515 -1.51 21.93 -1.28
C VAL A 515 -2.07 23.28 -0.83
N PRO A 516 -1.40 24.42 -1.11
CA PRO A 516 -1.97 25.73 -0.87
C PRO A 516 -3.34 25.75 -1.53
N LYS A 517 -4.40 25.81 -0.72
CA LYS A 517 -5.71 26.18 -1.24
C LYS A 517 -5.49 27.58 -1.77
N PHE A 518 -5.34 27.74 -3.09
CA PHE A 518 -5.30 29.06 -3.70
C PHE A 518 -6.58 29.76 -3.25
N GLY A 519 -6.45 30.63 -2.24
CA GLY A 519 -7.55 31.14 -1.42
C GLY A 519 -8.59 31.92 -2.23
N HIS A 520 -8.30 32.17 -3.50
CA HIS A 520 -9.14 32.92 -4.42
C HIS A 520 -9.31 32.23 -5.79
N MET A 521 -8.48 31.22 -6.12
CA MET A 521 -8.46 30.60 -7.47
C MET A 521 -8.68 29.08 -7.50
N ALA A 522 -8.73 28.41 -6.34
CA ALA A 522 -9.13 27.00 -6.24
C ALA A 522 -10.57 26.88 -5.70
N LYS A 523 -11.51 27.61 -6.33
CA LYS A 523 -12.74 26.89 -6.66
C LYS A 523 -12.30 25.92 -7.75
N ILE A 524 -11.97 24.67 -7.38
CA ILE A 524 -12.42 23.55 -8.23
C ILE A 524 -13.81 24.00 -8.66
N PRO A 525 -14.14 24.16 -9.96
CA PRO A 525 -15.47 24.57 -10.33
C PRO A 525 -16.37 23.57 -9.64
N ARG A 526 -16.97 23.99 -8.51
CA ARG A 526 -17.99 23.21 -7.86
C ARG A 526 -18.96 23.01 -9.00
N ALA A 527 -19.31 21.75 -9.27
CA ALA A 527 -20.43 21.42 -10.14
C ALA A 527 -21.41 22.59 -10.07
N GLU A 528 -21.48 23.36 -11.15
CA GLU A 528 -22.06 24.71 -11.05
C GLU A 528 -23.50 24.58 -10.55
N VAL A 529 -24.11 23.43 -10.85
CA VAL A 529 -25.34 22.93 -10.26
C VAL A 529 -25.06 21.77 -9.28
N GLN A 530 -25.51 21.93 -8.04
CA GLN A 530 -25.43 20.90 -6.99
C GLN A 530 -26.57 19.89 -7.14
N ILE A 531 -26.43 18.92 -8.06
CA ILE A 531 -27.46 17.89 -8.35
C ILE A 531 -27.97 17.17 -7.09
N PRO A 532 -27.12 16.75 -6.11
CA PRO A 532 -27.63 16.14 -4.88
C PRO A 532 -28.56 17.04 -4.07
N THR A 533 -28.36 18.35 -4.12
CA THR A 533 -29.24 19.33 -3.47
C THR A 533 -30.56 19.44 -4.22
N LEU A 534 -30.56 19.41 -5.56
CA LEU A 534 -31.78 19.42 -6.36
C LEU A 534 -32.66 18.19 -6.08
N VAL A 535 -32.05 17.00 -6.05
CA VAL A 535 -32.74 15.75 -5.71
C VAL A 535 -33.34 15.83 -4.31
N LYS A 536 -32.55 16.26 -3.31
CA LYS A 536 -33.03 16.41 -1.92
C LYS A 536 -34.16 17.43 -1.78
N ASN A 537 -34.09 18.54 -2.49
CA ASN A 537 -35.14 19.56 -2.47
C ASN A 537 -36.44 18.99 -3.06
N TYR A 538 -36.34 18.32 -4.21
CA TYR A 538 -37.48 17.66 -4.85
C TYR A 538 -38.10 16.59 -3.94
N THR A 539 -37.29 15.70 -3.37
CA THR A 539 -37.81 14.64 -2.47
C THR A 539 -38.42 15.23 -1.20
N THR A 540 -37.84 16.29 -0.63
CA THR A 540 -38.40 16.98 0.53
C THR A 540 -39.74 17.64 0.20
N GLU A 541 -39.84 18.34 -0.93
CA GLU A 541 -41.07 18.99 -1.38
C GLU A 541 -42.20 17.96 -1.62
N LYS A 542 -41.85 16.82 -2.23
CA LYS A 542 -42.79 15.71 -2.49
C LYS A 542 -42.99 14.76 -1.31
N LYS A 543 -42.35 15.03 -0.16
CA LYS A 543 -42.37 14.18 1.05
C LYS A 543 -42.00 12.72 0.77
N LEU A 544 -41.01 12.51 -0.10
CA LEU A 544 -40.46 11.20 -0.42
C LEU A 544 -39.34 10.88 0.58
N ASP A 545 -39.48 9.76 1.28
CA ASP A 545 -38.43 9.21 2.12
C ASP A 545 -37.51 8.36 1.24
N ILE A 546 -36.36 8.92 0.87
CA ILE A 546 -35.37 8.25 0.02
C ILE A 546 -34.20 7.79 0.88
N THR A 547 -33.88 6.50 0.82
CA THR A 547 -32.71 5.96 1.49
C THR A 547 -31.42 6.49 0.86
N GLY A 548 -30.30 6.41 1.60
CA GLY A 548 -29.00 6.79 1.05
C GLY A 548 -28.58 5.98 -0.18
N HIS A 549 -29.05 4.73 -0.29
CA HIS A 549 -28.81 3.85 -1.44
C HIS A 549 -29.57 4.35 -2.68
N GLU A 550 -30.88 4.57 -2.56
CA GLU A 550 -31.73 5.06 -3.65
C GLU A 550 -31.28 6.45 -4.14
N LEU A 551 -30.80 7.31 -3.22
CA LEU A 551 -30.19 8.58 -3.58
C LEU A 551 -28.96 8.38 -4.47
N GLY A 552 -28.09 7.43 -4.14
CA GLY A 552 -26.91 7.09 -4.94
C GLY A 552 -27.26 6.60 -6.34
N GLU A 553 -28.25 5.71 -6.46
CA GLU A 553 -28.74 5.20 -7.76
C GLU A 553 -29.39 6.31 -8.60
N THR A 554 -30.20 7.15 -7.97
CA THR A 554 -30.86 8.29 -8.62
C THR A 554 -29.83 9.25 -9.21
N LEU A 555 -28.77 9.58 -8.46
CA LEU A 555 -27.68 10.44 -8.94
C LEU A 555 -26.96 9.83 -10.15
N LYS A 556 -26.66 8.53 -10.11
CA LYS A 556 -26.02 7.83 -11.23
C LYS A 556 -26.89 7.85 -12.49
N ARG A 557 -28.21 7.71 -12.34
CA ARG A 557 -29.17 7.80 -13.45
C ARG A 557 -29.22 9.20 -14.05
N ILE A 558 -29.19 10.24 -13.20
CA ILE A 558 -29.13 11.64 -13.64
C ILE A 558 -27.84 11.90 -14.42
N GLU A 559 -26.68 11.46 -13.91
CA GLU A 559 -25.39 11.62 -14.59
C GLU A 559 -25.34 10.89 -15.94
N THR A 560 -25.91 9.68 -16.00
CA THR A 560 -26.03 8.89 -17.24
C THR A 560 -26.89 9.62 -18.27
N GLU A 561 -28.03 10.17 -17.84
CA GLU A 561 -28.96 10.85 -18.73
C GLU A 561 -28.43 12.22 -19.19
N MET A 562 -27.74 12.95 -18.31
CA MET A 562 -27.00 14.15 -18.68
C MET A 562 -25.92 13.85 -19.72
N SER A 563 -25.19 12.74 -19.57
CA SER A 563 -24.19 12.31 -20.54
C SER A 563 -24.83 11.94 -21.87
N ARG A 564 -25.94 11.18 -21.86
CA ARG A 564 -26.70 10.80 -23.06
C ARG A 564 -27.22 12.01 -23.83
N LEU A 565 -27.65 13.05 -23.12
CA LEU A 565 -28.16 14.29 -23.69
C LEU A 565 -27.07 15.35 -23.94
N SER A 566 -25.79 15.03 -23.68
CA SER A 566 -24.67 15.97 -23.78
C SER A 566 -24.85 17.25 -22.95
N VAL A 567 -25.55 17.17 -21.82
CA VAL A 567 -25.78 18.28 -20.89
C VAL A 567 -24.63 18.37 -19.89
N ALA A 568 -23.73 19.32 -20.10
CA ALA A 568 -22.65 19.60 -19.15
C ALA A 568 -23.21 20.16 -17.82
N ASN A 569 -22.61 19.79 -16.68
CA ASN A 569 -22.96 20.32 -15.36
C ASN A 569 -22.47 21.78 -15.17
N LYS A 570 -23.18 22.70 -15.83
CA LYS A 570 -22.95 24.15 -15.82
C LYS A 570 -24.22 24.89 -15.40
N GLN A 571 -24.10 26.05 -14.76
CA GLN A 571 -25.22 26.89 -14.32
C GLN A 571 -26.05 27.36 -15.51
N SER A 572 -25.43 27.55 -16.68
CA SER A 572 -26.12 27.87 -17.93
C SER A 572 -27.11 26.78 -18.38
N ASN A 573 -26.93 25.55 -17.88
CA ASN A 573 -27.77 24.39 -18.19
C ASN A 573 -28.69 24.04 -17.01
N TYR A 574 -28.85 24.92 -16.01
CA TYR A 574 -29.61 24.63 -14.79
C TYR A 574 -31.01 24.09 -15.08
N ASP A 575 -31.75 24.72 -15.99
CA ASP A 575 -33.11 24.30 -16.31
C ASP A 575 -33.14 22.90 -16.94
N GLN A 576 -32.21 22.58 -17.83
CA GLN A 576 -32.10 21.24 -18.43
C GLN A 576 -31.72 20.18 -17.39
N ILE A 577 -30.78 20.50 -16.49
CA ILE A 577 -30.38 19.62 -15.40
C ILE A 577 -31.56 19.41 -14.44
N PHE A 578 -32.30 20.47 -14.12
CA PHE A 578 -33.47 20.42 -13.25
C PHE A 578 -34.59 19.58 -13.88
N GLU A 579 -34.87 19.72 -15.18
CA GLU A 579 -35.84 18.88 -15.91
C GLU A 579 -35.43 17.39 -15.91
N ILE A 580 -34.14 17.09 -16.08
CA ILE A 580 -33.62 15.71 -15.96
C ILE A 580 -33.87 15.17 -14.54
N VAL A 581 -33.59 15.97 -13.51
CA VAL A 581 -33.86 15.63 -12.10
C VAL A 581 -35.36 15.40 -11.88
N LEU A 582 -36.23 16.30 -12.32
CA LEU A 582 -37.68 16.19 -12.16
C LEU A 582 -38.22 14.90 -12.80
N ARG A 583 -37.77 14.58 -14.01
CA ARG A 583 -38.21 13.37 -14.73
C ARG A 583 -37.76 12.10 -14.01
N ILE A 584 -36.46 11.98 -13.69
CA ILE A 584 -35.92 10.77 -13.07
C ILE A 584 -36.46 10.60 -11.65
N CYS A 585 -36.59 11.67 -10.87
CA CYS A 585 -37.19 11.61 -9.54
C CYS A 585 -38.71 11.41 -9.59
N GLY A 586 -39.39 11.86 -10.64
CA GLY A 586 -40.82 11.62 -10.84
C GLY A 586 -41.15 10.15 -11.11
N GLU A 587 -40.24 9.40 -11.71
CA GLU A 587 -40.38 7.94 -11.92
C GLU A 587 -40.33 7.16 -10.59
N LEU A 588 -39.67 7.69 -9.56
CA LEU A 588 -39.71 7.10 -8.21
C LEU A 588 -41.11 7.15 -7.59
N HIS A 589 -42.01 7.99 -8.14
CA HIS A 589 -43.34 8.22 -7.60
C HIS A 589 -44.42 7.29 -8.17
N GLN A 590 -44.11 6.45 -9.17
CA GLN A 590 -45.12 5.55 -9.73
C GLN A 590 -45.30 4.33 -8.82
N PRO A 591 -46.42 4.23 -8.06
CA PRO A 591 -46.66 3.09 -7.18
C PRO A 591 -47.14 1.94 -8.06
N GLY A 592 -46.21 1.10 -8.53
CA GLY A 592 -46.58 -0.10 -9.31
C GLY A 592 -45.49 -0.71 -10.20
N SER A 593 -44.31 -0.10 -10.35
CA SER A 593 -43.27 -0.60 -11.27
C SER A 593 -42.20 -1.50 -10.63
N ASN A 594 -42.29 -1.83 -9.34
CA ASN A 594 -41.43 -2.84 -8.70
C ASN A 594 -41.93 -4.26 -8.95
N GLY A 595 -41.98 -4.65 -10.22
CA GLY A 595 -42.34 -6.00 -10.64
C GLY A 595 -41.68 -6.33 -11.98
N LEU A 596 -40.35 -6.42 -11.99
CA LEU A 596 -39.49 -7.22 -12.88
C LEU A 596 -38.08 -6.60 -12.92
N LEU A 597 -37.25 -6.99 -11.95
CA LEU A 597 -35.81 -7.10 -12.08
C LEU A 597 -35.37 -8.39 -11.38
#